data_AF-D7AWF8-F1
#
_entry.id   AF-D7AWF8-F1
#
_cell.length_a   1.000
_cell.length_b   1.000
_cell.length_c   1.000
_cell.angle_alpha   90.00
_cell.angle_beta   90.00
_cell.angle_gamma   90.00
#
_symmetry.space_group_name_H-M   'P 1'
#
loop_
_entity.id
_entity.type
_entity.pdbx_description
1 polymer ?
#
loop_
_entity_poly.entity_id
_entity_poly.type
_entity_poly.pdbx_seq_one_letter_code
_entity_poly.pdbx_strand_id
1 'polypeptide(L)' 'MTENNDPNMDPAGTTQHFRRFVDENPSTEEPARRPVMPIVLAVVGAVLLIAVIVALFLAFA' A
#
# COMPACT_ATOMS: atom_id res chain seq x y z
N MET A 1 9.35 -18.93 14.30
CA MET A 1 9.45 -18.25 15.62
C MET A 1 8.93 -19.26 16.62
N THR A 2 9.78 -19.67 17.55
CA THR A 2 9.43 -20.71 18.53
C THR A 2 8.30 -20.19 19.39
N GLU A 3 7.18 -20.90 19.39
CA GLU A 3 6.08 -20.67 20.31
C GLU A 3 6.60 -20.90 21.72
N ASN A 4 6.80 -19.82 22.48
CA ASN A 4 7.12 -19.90 23.91
C ASN A 4 5.85 -20.37 24.62
N ASN A 5 5.61 -21.68 24.56
CA ASN A 5 4.58 -22.36 25.33
C ASN A 5 5.11 -22.52 26.77
N ASP A 6 5.24 -21.39 27.46
CA ASP A 6 5.72 -21.32 28.83
C ASP A 6 4.58 -21.83 29.75
N PRO A 7 4.75 -22.96 30.48
CA PRO A 7 3.69 -23.55 31.30
C PRO A 7 3.34 -22.71 32.55
N ASN A 8 3.97 -21.54 32.72
CA ASN A 8 3.70 -20.62 33.80
C ASN A 8 2.45 -19.76 33.51
N MET A 9 1.28 -20.39 33.68
CA MET A 9 -0.02 -19.72 33.73
C MET A 9 -0.03 -18.75 34.91
N ASP A 10 0.04 -17.44 34.67
CA ASP A 10 -0.07 -16.44 35.75
C ASP A 10 -1.38 -16.64 36.53
N PRO A 11 -1.33 -17.03 37.83
CA PRO A 11 -2.52 -17.30 38.64
C PRO A 11 -3.35 -16.04 38.90
N ALA A 12 -2.79 -14.85 38.71
CA ALA A 12 -3.51 -13.58 38.86
C ALA A 12 -4.38 -13.24 37.63
N GLY A 13 -4.29 -14.01 36.53
CA GLY A 13 -5.10 -13.92 35.31
C GLY A 13 -4.97 -12.61 34.52
N THR A 14 -4.45 -11.56 35.14
CA THR A 14 -4.47 -10.17 34.68
C THR A 14 -3.43 -9.93 33.60
N THR A 15 -2.22 -10.50 33.70
CA THR A 15 -1.20 -10.34 32.65
C THR A 15 -1.56 -11.05 31.34
N GLN A 16 -2.45 -12.04 31.37
CA GLN A 16 -2.93 -12.68 30.15
C GLN A 16 -3.79 -11.73 29.31
N HIS A 17 -4.61 -10.86 29.94
CA HIS A 17 -5.41 -9.87 29.21
C HIS A 17 -4.55 -8.88 28.43
N PHE A 18 -3.45 -8.41 29.04
CA PHE A 18 -2.54 -7.47 28.38
C PHE A 18 -1.75 -8.10 27.24
N ARG A 19 -1.31 -9.37 27.37
CA ARG A 19 -0.70 -10.13 26.26
C ARG A 19 -1.69 -10.25 25.08
N ARG A 20 -2.95 -10.54 25.42
CA ARG A 20 -4.18 -10.35 24.63
C ARG A 20 -4.09 -9.24 23.59
N PHE A 21 -4.12 -8.03 24.14
CA PHE A 21 -4.18 -6.78 23.40
C PHE A 21 -2.90 -6.42 22.65
N VAL A 22 -1.74 -6.88 23.12
CA VAL A 22 -0.45 -6.65 22.45
C VAL A 22 -0.30 -7.57 21.23
N ASP A 23 -0.75 -8.82 21.36
CA ASP A 23 -0.76 -9.80 20.28
C ASP A 23 -1.86 -9.48 19.25
N GLU A 24 -3.00 -8.96 19.70
CA GLU A 24 -4.06 -8.36 18.87
C GLU A 24 -3.66 -6.97 18.34
N ASN A 25 -2.44 -6.80 17.88
CA ASN A 25 -2.10 -5.64 17.07
C ASN A 25 -2.55 -5.95 15.63
N PRO A 26 -3.67 -5.38 15.13
CA PRO A 26 -4.02 -5.54 13.73
C PRO A 26 -2.86 -5.01 12.91
N SER A 27 -2.18 -5.92 12.19
CA SER A 27 -1.14 -5.57 11.24
C SER A 27 -1.65 -4.39 10.43
N THR A 28 -0.97 -3.24 10.53
CA THR A 28 -1.36 -2.01 9.85
C THR A 28 -1.65 -2.36 8.41
N GLU A 29 -2.93 -2.33 8.03
CA GLU A 29 -3.34 -2.66 6.67
C GLU A 29 -2.55 -1.72 5.76
N GLU A 30 -1.70 -2.30 4.91
CA GLU A 30 -0.94 -1.49 3.97
C GLU A 30 -1.94 -0.68 3.15
N PRO A 31 -1.73 0.64 3.02
CA PRO A 31 -2.68 1.49 2.31
C PRO A 31 -2.89 0.93 0.91
N ALA A 32 -4.15 0.68 0.56
CA ALA A 32 -4.53 0.09 -0.71
C ALA A 32 -3.83 0.81 -1.87
N ARG A 33 -3.00 0.07 -2.62
CA ARG A 33 -2.18 0.65 -3.67
C ARG A 33 -3.09 1.15 -4.80
N ARG A 34 -3.12 2.47 -5.00
CA ARG A 34 -3.91 3.06 -6.09
C ARG A 34 -3.39 2.58 -7.45
N PRO A 35 -4.28 2.24 -8.40
CA PRO A 35 -3.87 1.79 -9.73
C PRO A 35 -3.20 2.95 -10.48
N VAL A 36 -1.90 2.82 -10.74
CA VAL A 36 -1.09 3.82 -11.46
C VAL A 36 -1.18 3.69 -12.98
N MET A 37 -1.56 2.51 -13.49
CA MET A 37 -1.64 2.25 -14.93
C MET A 37 -2.54 3.23 -15.71
N PRO A 38 -3.75 3.60 -15.24
CA PRO A 38 -4.58 4.57 -15.95
C PRO A 38 -3.94 5.96 -16.06
N ILE A 39 -3.24 6.40 -15.02
CA ILE A 39 -2.57 7.70 -14.98
C ILE A 39 -1.41 7.71 -15.97
N VAL A 40 -0.60 6.65 -15.99
CA VAL A 40 0.51 6.50 -16.93
C VAL A 40 0.01 6.55 -18.37
N LEU A 41 -1.06 5.82 -18.70
CA LEU A 41 -1.66 5.82 -20.04
C LEU A 41 -2.17 7.21 -20.44
N ALA A 42 -2.83 7.92 -19.52
CA ALA A 42 -3.32 9.28 -19.78
C ALA A 42 -2.18 10.25 -20.09
N VAL A 43 -1.09 10.21 -19.32
CA VAL A 43 0.09 11.06 -19.55
C VAL A 43 0.74 10.74 -20.88
N VAL A 44 0.96 9.46 -21.19
CA VAL A 44 1.56 9.05 -22.47
C VAL A 44 0.70 9.50 -23.65
N GLY A 45 -0.62 9.34 -23.57
CA GLY A 45 -1.55 9.79 -24.61
C GLY A 45 -1.51 11.32 -24.81
N ALA A 46 -1.46 12.09 -23.73
CA ALA A 46 -1.36 13.54 -23.79
C ALA A 46 -0.05 14.00 -24.45
N VAL A 47 1.08 13.38 -24.08
CA VAL A 47 2.39 13.69 -24.69
C VAL A 47 2.40 13.40 -26.18
N LEU A 48 1.86 12.24 -26.61
CA LEU A 48 1.75 11.89 -28.02
C LEU A 48 0.86 12.88 -28.79
N LEU A 49 -0.27 13.29 -28.21
CA LEU A 49 -1.16 14.26 -28.83
C LEU A 49 -0.46 15.61 -29.06
N ILE A 50 0.25 16.11 -28.05
CA ILE A 50 1.02 17.36 -28.17
C ILE A 50 2.10 17.23 -29.24
N ALA A 51 2.82 16.11 -29.28
CA ALA A 51 3.84 15.87 -30.29
C ALA A 51 3.27 15.92 -31.71
N VAL A 52 2.10 15.31 -31.94
CA VAL A 52 1.40 15.38 -33.23
C VAL A 52 1.00 16.81 -33.58
N ILE A 53 0.43 17.56 -32.63
CA ILE A 53 0.05 18.97 -32.85
C ILE A 53 1.27 19.81 -33.24
N VAL A 54 2.38 19.67 -32.52
CA VAL A 54 3.63 20.38 -32.80
C VAL A 54 4.18 19.99 -34.18
N ALA A 55 4.17 18.71 -34.51
CA ALA A 55 4.63 18.24 -35.82
C ALA A 55 3.78 18.82 -36.96
N LEU A 56 2.45 18.83 -36.81
CA LEU A 56 1.55 19.44 -37.78
C LEU A 56 1.78 20.95 -37.88
N PHE A 57 1.92 21.64 -36.74
CA PHE A 57 2.20 23.07 -36.73
C PHE A 57 3.49 23.39 -37.49
N LEU A 58 4.58 22.67 -37.22
CA LEU A 58 5.86 22.86 -37.92
C LEU A 58 5.81 22.48 -39.40
N ALA A 59 4.96 21.52 -39.79
CA ALA A 59 4.82 21.10 -41.18
C ALA A 59 4.03 22.10 -42.04
N PHE A 60 3.17 22.93 -41.44
CA PHE A 60 2.26 23.85 -42.14
C PHE A 60 2.44 25.33 -41.78
N ALA A 61 3.38 25.67 -40.88
CA ALA A 61 3.78 27.04 -40.59
C ALA A 61 4.79 27.57 -41.63
#